data_AF-A0A6P7FKX2-F1
#
_entry.id   AF-A0A6P7FKX2-F1
#
_cell.length_a   1.000
_cell.length_b   1.000
_cell.length_c   1.000
_cell.angle_alpha   90.00
_cell.angle_beta   90.00
_cell.angle_gamma   90.00
#
_symmetry.space_group_name_H-M   'P 1'
#
loop_
_entity.id
_entity.type
_entity.pdbx_description
1 polymer ?
#
loop_
_entity_poly.entity_id
_entity_poly.type
_entity_poly.pdbx_seq_one_letter_code
_entity_poly.pdbx_strand_id
1 'polypeptide(L)'
;MDTELNNESDAELSELEDNNEEIPNQIEESADSEESADDIDFVIDREGVPDSTQEKSEKEKLLDEIFKDCPISFKEKKPKVKKIKKNSFIRQTLADLGFNDDGTLRSKPHHKQKKLLTKNQRDEVKKALKKSVITPEFEKLHVVPPLDISEKKLKEQRKKERSLTKGSKWYGLPATELTDEVKRDLEVLQMRSVLDPKHFYKKNDLKVLPKYFQVGKVMDSPLDYYNNRLTKKERKKTLVDELLADAEFNKYNKRKYKEIITEKQQTHYKAWRQAKRSENTDYKKSGFDRGHLAAAGNHKCSQKQVEQTFFLSNMAPQVGKGFNRDSWNRLEKHVRKLTRVYANVYCCTGPLYLPRKESDGKNYVRFEVIGANHVAVPTHFFKVVVGETAEGKLEMETYVMPNQVIDDNVPLTSFQVPPESIERAAGLLFFDNVARNKISKINGKKN
;
A
#
# COMPACT_ATOMS: atom_id res chain seq x y z
N MET A 1 45.93 10.69 -55.74
CA MET A 1 46.20 9.67 -56.77
C MET A 1 47.12 8.66 -56.10
N ASP A 2 46.58 7.85 -55.19
CA ASP A 2 45.88 6.57 -55.49
C ASP A 2 46.97 5.55 -55.85
N THR A 3 47.16 4.38 -55.26
CA THR A 3 46.32 3.37 -54.58
C THR A 3 47.32 2.30 -54.07
N GLU A 4 47.30 1.83 -52.82
CA GLU A 4 46.52 0.70 -52.29
C GLU A 4 46.95 -0.73 -52.73
N LEU A 5 47.21 -1.57 -51.70
CA LEU A 5 46.99 -3.04 -51.58
C LEU A 5 47.99 -3.95 -52.32
N ASN A 6 48.37 -5.14 -51.87
CA ASN A 6 48.17 -5.99 -50.69
C ASN A 6 49.14 -7.18 -50.87
N ASN A 7 49.60 -7.83 -49.80
CA ASN A 7 49.57 -9.30 -49.64
C ASN A 7 50.35 -9.76 -48.39
N GLU A 8 49.96 -10.96 -47.94
CA GLU A 8 50.65 -11.89 -47.02
C GLU A 8 50.24 -11.80 -45.53
N SER A 9 49.45 -12.78 -45.07
CA SER A 9 50.01 -13.93 -44.33
C SER A 9 48.91 -14.86 -43.83
N ASP A 10 49.06 -16.14 -44.20
CA ASP A 10 48.46 -17.31 -43.54
C ASP A 10 49.42 -17.86 -42.48
N ALA A 11 48.84 -18.60 -41.53
CA ALA A 11 49.41 -19.71 -40.75
C ALA A 11 50.16 -19.48 -39.41
N GLU A 12 49.52 -20.02 -38.36
CA GLU A 12 50.02 -21.00 -37.37
C GLU A 12 50.90 -20.62 -36.15
N LEU A 13 50.31 -20.90 -34.97
CA LEU A 13 50.80 -21.68 -33.82
C LEU A 13 52.23 -21.47 -33.26
N SER A 14 52.32 -21.10 -31.97
CA SER A 14 53.00 -21.88 -30.91
C SER A 14 53.05 -21.18 -29.52
N GLU A 15 52.72 -21.99 -28.51
CA GLU A 15 53.37 -22.12 -27.18
C GLU A 15 53.16 -21.13 -26.00
N LEU A 16 53.28 -21.78 -24.82
CA LEU A 16 53.55 -21.32 -23.45
C LEU A 16 52.34 -21.05 -22.53
N GLU A 17 52.28 -21.49 -21.28
CA GLU A 17 52.89 -22.58 -20.50
C GLU A 17 52.13 -22.59 -19.15
N ASP A 18 52.14 -23.74 -18.47
CA ASP A 18 51.48 -24.00 -17.19
C ASP A 18 51.97 -23.08 -16.05
N ASN A 19 51.07 -22.70 -15.14
CA ASN A 19 51.41 -22.38 -13.76
C ASN A 19 50.29 -22.84 -12.81
N ASN A 20 50.55 -23.97 -12.17
CA ASN A 20 49.87 -24.47 -10.98
C ASN A 20 50.50 -23.82 -9.74
N GLU A 21 49.69 -23.21 -8.88
CA GLU A 21 50.02 -23.01 -7.46
C GLU A 21 48.85 -23.48 -6.59
N GLU A 22 49.06 -24.61 -5.92
CA GLU A 22 48.30 -25.05 -4.73
C GLU A 22 48.73 -24.19 -3.52
N ILE A 23 47.88 -23.94 -2.51
CA ILE A 23 47.88 -24.54 -1.14
C ILE A 23 47.28 -23.42 -0.21
N PRO A 24 46.62 -23.64 0.97
CA PRO A 24 45.73 -24.71 1.45
C PRO A 24 44.44 -24.19 2.16
N ASN A 25 43.52 -25.12 2.44
CA ASN A 25 42.51 -25.00 3.50
C ASN A 25 43.14 -25.12 4.90
N GLN A 26 42.78 -24.24 5.83
CA GLN A 26 42.80 -24.55 7.27
C GLN A 26 41.52 -24.07 7.95
N ILE A 27 41.01 -24.96 8.80
CA ILE A 27 39.84 -24.86 9.66
C ILE A 27 40.31 -24.28 11.00
N GLU A 28 39.64 -23.27 11.52
CA GLU A 28 39.53 -23.06 12.97
C GLU A 28 38.12 -22.59 13.37
N GLU A 29 37.74 -23.06 14.54
CA GLU A 29 36.46 -23.01 15.22
C GLU A 29 36.54 -21.90 16.30
N SER A 30 35.55 -21.00 16.42
CA SER A 30 35.29 -20.31 17.69
C SER A 30 33.94 -19.59 17.76
N ALA A 31 33.25 -19.97 18.83
CA ALA A 31 32.15 -19.39 19.61
C ALA A 31 31.75 -17.91 19.49
N ASP A 32 30.42 -17.72 19.52
CA ASP A 32 29.59 -16.78 20.30
C ASP A 32 30.00 -15.29 20.42
N SER A 33 29.16 -14.43 19.88
CA SER A 33 28.64 -13.27 20.62
C SER A 33 27.28 -12.82 20.07
N GLU A 34 26.33 -12.71 20.98
CA GLU A 34 25.00 -12.16 20.80
C GLU A 34 25.07 -10.65 20.49
N GLU A 35 24.39 -10.18 19.45
CA GLU A 35 23.85 -8.82 19.43
C GLU A 35 22.42 -8.85 18.88
N SER A 36 21.51 -8.45 19.78
CA SER A 36 20.08 -8.29 19.59
C SER A 36 19.76 -7.19 18.58
N ALA A 37 19.19 -7.55 17.44
CA ALA A 37 18.45 -6.62 16.60
C ALA A 37 16.97 -6.73 16.98
N ASP A 38 16.50 -5.78 17.80
CA ASP A 38 15.08 -5.50 17.99
C ASP A 38 14.50 -4.93 16.69
N ASP A 39 14.11 -5.82 15.78
CA ASP A 39 13.29 -5.44 14.63
C ASP A 39 11.84 -5.28 15.08
N ILE A 40 11.44 -4.01 15.09
CA ILE A 40 10.12 -3.49 15.42
C ILE A 40 9.06 -4.16 14.54
N ASP A 41 8.14 -4.87 15.18
CA ASP A 41 6.86 -5.31 14.60
C ASP A 41 6.15 -4.14 13.90
N PHE A 42 6.16 -4.13 12.58
CA PHE A 42 5.24 -3.29 11.82
C PHE A 42 3.89 -4.02 11.73
N VAL A 43 3.10 -3.87 12.77
CA VAL A 43 1.67 -4.22 12.79
C VAL A 43 0.99 -3.41 11.68
N ILE A 44 0.71 -4.06 10.56
CA ILE A 44 -0.21 -3.51 9.56
C ILE A 44 -1.61 -3.79 10.07
N ASP A 45 -2.19 -2.82 10.77
CA ASP A 45 -3.62 -2.78 11.00
C ASP A 45 -4.33 -2.77 9.65
N ARG A 46 -5.03 -3.88 9.38
CA ARG A 46 -5.98 -4.01 8.28
C ARG A 46 -7.24 -3.23 8.66
N GLU A 47 -7.35 -2.00 8.19
CA GLU A 47 -8.66 -1.36 8.03
C GLU A 47 -9.10 -1.45 6.57
N GLY A 48 -10.31 -1.98 6.39
CA GLY A 48 -10.88 -2.36 5.10
C GLY A 48 -11.15 -1.15 4.20
N VAL A 49 -11.00 -1.39 2.91
CA VAL A 49 -11.46 -0.52 1.83
C VAL A 49 -13.00 -0.45 1.89
N PRO A 50 -13.63 0.72 2.08
CA PRO A 50 -15.08 0.82 1.99
C PRO A 50 -15.53 0.92 0.52
N ASP A 51 -16.67 0.28 0.28
CA ASP A 51 -17.34 0.09 -0.99
C ASP A 51 -17.82 1.42 -1.62
N SER A 52 -17.52 1.60 -2.91
CA SER A 52 -17.62 2.85 -3.67
C SER A 52 -19.04 3.31 -4.06
N THR A 53 -20.08 2.71 -3.45
CA THR A 53 -21.49 2.95 -3.81
C THR A 53 -22.26 3.80 -2.80
N GLN A 54 -21.80 3.96 -1.56
CA GLN A 54 -22.51 4.74 -0.53
C GLN A 54 -22.22 6.25 -0.55
N GLU A 55 -21.03 6.68 -0.99
CA GLU A 55 -20.64 8.11 -0.99
C GLU A 55 -21.42 9.00 -1.98
N LYS A 56 -22.07 8.43 -3.01
CA LYS A 56 -22.84 9.23 -3.98
C LYS A 56 -24.16 9.75 -3.40
N SER A 57 -24.80 8.98 -2.53
CA SER A 57 -26.11 9.34 -1.94
C SER A 57 -26.01 10.45 -0.89
N GLU A 58 -24.88 10.55 -0.19
CA GLU A 58 -24.69 11.55 0.87
C GLU A 58 -24.32 12.93 0.32
N LYS A 59 -23.61 12.99 -0.81
CA LYS A 59 -23.24 14.24 -1.48
C LYS A 59 -24.43 14.95 -2.15
N GLU A 60 -25.42 14.20 -2.65
CA GLU A 60 -26.65 14.78 -3.22
C GLU A 60 -27.57 15.38 -2.12
N LYS A 61 -27.65 14.74 -0.94
CA LYS A 61 -28.44 15.26 0.19
C LYS A 61 -27.86 16.55 0.79
N LEU A 62 -26.53 16.68 0.79
CA LEU A 62 -25.84 17.85 1.32
C LEU A 62 -25.98 19.09 0.41
N LEU A 63 -26.15 18.88 -0.91
CA LEU A 63 -26.37 19.96 -1.87
C LEU A 63 -27.78 20.54 -1.76
N ASP A 64 -28.80 19.73 -1.51
CA ASP A 64 -30.20 20.19 -1.35
C ASP A 64 -30.45 20.95 -0.04
N GLU A 65 -29.64 20.74 1.00
CA GLU A 65 -29.68 21.54 2.24
C GLU A 65 -29.04 22.92 2.08
N ILE A 66 -28.04 23.06 1.20
CA ILE A 66 -27.31 24.33 1.00
C ILE A 66 -28.13 25.35 0.20
N PHE A 67 -29.06 24.90 -0.65
CA PHE A 67 -29.86 25.79 -1.52
C PHE A 67 -31.22 26.24 -0.94
N LYS A 68 -31.59 25.84 0.28
CA LYS A 68 -32.89 26.19 0.90
C LYS A 68 -32.96 27.58 1.53
N ASP A 69 -31.83 28.22 1.83
CA ASP A 69 -31.79 29.45 2.66
C ASP A 69 -31.32 30.73 1.95
N CYS A 70 -31.47 30.83 0.62
CA CYS A 70 -31.16 32.07 -0.11
C CYS A 70 -32.42 32.80 -0.62
N PRO A 71 -32.99 33.77 0.12
CA PRO A 71 -33.93 34.74 -0.43
C PRO A 71 -33.15 35.99 -0.87
N ILE A 72 -32.85 36.12 -2.17
CA ILE A 72 -32.37 37.38 -2.74
C ILE A 72 -33.51 38.03 -3.52
N SER A 73 -34.10 39.06 -2.92
CA SER A 73 -34.88 40.08 -3.62
C SER A 73 -34.15 41.42 -3.53
N PHE A 74 -33.84 42.01 -4.67
CA PHE A 74 -33.16 43.28 -4.83
C PHE A 74 -34.03 44.47 -4.41
N LYS A 75 -33.48 45.39 -3.59
CA LYS A 75 -33.84 46.82 -3.60
C LYS A 75 -32.61 47.69 -3.32
N GLU A 76 -32.27 48.55 -4.28
CA GLU A 76 -31.25 49.60 -4.17
C GLU A 76 -31.68 50.72 -3.20
N LYS A 77 -30.75 51.25 -2.39
CA LYS A 77 -30.86 52.60 -1.81
C LYS A 77 -29.50 53.32 -1.70
N LYS A 78 -29.51 54.58 -2.17
CA LYS A 78 -28.45 55.61 -2.31
C LYS A 78 -27.76 56.03 -0.99
N PRO A 79 -26.57 56.68 -1.03
CA PRO A 79 -25.72 56.91 0.15
C PRO A 79 -26.23 58.06 1.02
N LYS A 80 -26.05 57.97 2.35
CA LYS A 80 -26.31 59.08 3.29
C LYS A 80 -25.10 59.38 4.17
N VAL A 81 -24.78 60.68 4.17
CA VAL A 81 -23.68 61.39 4.82
C VAL A 81 -23.65 61.22 6.35
N LYS A 82 -22.43 61.20 6.91
CA LYS A 82 -22.14 61.15 8.36
C LYS A 82 -22.74 62.36 9.09
N LYS A 83 -23.59 62.12 10.10
CA LYS A 83 -23.86 63.08 11.19
C LYS A 83 -23.15 62.58 12.45
N ILE A 84 -22.31 63.43 13.03
CA ILE A 84 -21.63 63.23 14.30
C ILE A 84 -22.70 63.02 15.38
N LYS A 85 -22.78 61.81 15.95
CA LYS A 85 -23.68 61.50 17.05
C LYS A 85 -22.99 61.89 18.36
N LYS A 86 -23.58 62.84 19.11
CA LYS A 86 -23.35 62.94 20.56
C LYS A 86 -23.58 61.55 21.16
N ASN A 87 -22.59 61.02 21.89
CA ASN A 87 -22.48 59.61 22.31
C ASN A 87 -23.83 58.96 22.63
N SER A 88 -24.34 58.15 21.71
CA SER A 88 -25.64 57.47 21.84
C SER A 88 -25.68 56.54 23.05
N PHE A 89 -24.52 56.03 23.44
CA PHE A 89 -24.37 55.15 24.59
C PHE A 89 -24.85 55.82 25.89
N ILE A 90 -24.41 57.06 26.15
CA ILE A 90 -24.72 57.76 27.42
C ILE A 90 -26.22 58.09 27.53
N ARG A 91 -26.84 58.47 26.41
CA ARG A 91 -28.28 58.79 26.37
C ARG A 91 -29.13 57.52 26.51
N GLN A 92 -28.68 56.42 25.93
CA GLN A 92 -29.35 55.13 26.02
C GLN A 92 -29.22 54.54 27.43
N THR A 93 -28.06 54.68 28.07
CA THR A 93 -27.89 54.30 29.48
C THR A 93 -28.72 55.15 30.45
N LEU A 94 -28.85 56.47 30.21
CA LEU A 94 -29.68 57.34 31.05
C LEU A 94 -31.18 57.05 30.86
N ALA A 95 -31.61 56.74 29.64
CA ALA A 95 -32.97 56.31 29.35
C ALA A 95 -33.30 54.95 29.98
N ASP A 96 -32.37 53.98 29.93
CA ASP A 96 -32.52 52.66 30.56
C ASP A 96 -32.59 52.74 32.09
N LEU A 97 -31.92 53.75 32.69
CA LEU A 97 -31.99 54.06 34.12
C LEU A 97 -33.23 54.91 34.51
N GLY A 98 -34.10 55.24 33.56
CA GLY A 98 -35.39 55.89 33.80
C GLY A 98 -35.35 57.42 33.88
N PHE A 99 -34.26 58.04 33.42
CA PHE A 99 -34.15 59.50 33.31
C PHE A 99 -34.66 60.00 31.96
N ASN A 100 -35.28 61.18 31.98
CA ASN A 100 -35.62 61.94 30.77
C ASN A 100 -34.39 62.68 30.23
N ASP A 101 -34.47 63.13 28.98
CA ASP A 101 -33.38 63.84 28.30
C ASP A 101 -32.98 65.19 28.95
N ASP A 102 -33.80 65.68 29.88
CA ASP A 102 -33.59 66.88 30.70
C ASP A 102 -32.98 66.57 32.08
N GLY A 103 -32.68 65.31 32.40
CA GLY A 103 -32.05 64.89 33.65
C GLY A 103 -33.03 64.62 34.81
N THR A 104 -34.34 64.59 34.57
CA THR A 104 -35.36 64.30 35.60
C THR A 104 -35.79 62.83 35.63
N LEU A 105 -36.15 62.30 36.80
CA LEU A 105 -36.67 60.93 36.96
C LEU A 105 -38.14 60.82 36.54
N ARG A 106 -38.49 59.81 35.73
CA ARG A 106 -39.89 59.57 35.34
C ARG A 106 -40.77 59.23 36.56
N SER A 107 -41.91 59.91 36.68
CA SER A 107 -42.94 59.54 37.66
C SER A 107 -43.51 58.15 37.35
N LYS A 108 -43.72 57.33 38.39
CA LYS A 108 -44.11 55.92 38.25
C LYS A 108 -45.47 55.78 37.55
N PRO A 109 -45.62 54.94 36.50
CA PRO A 109 -46.93 54.66 35.92
C PRO A 109 -47.74 53.74 36.84
N HIS A 110 -49.05 53.99 36.90
CA HIS A 110 -50.03 53.17 37.62
C HIS A 110 -49.98 51.69 37.23
N HIS A 111 -50.09 50.83 38.24
CA HIS A 111 -49.92 49.38 38.19
C HIS A 111 -50.98 48.71 37.28
N LYS A 112 -50.59 48.32 36.05
CA LYS A 112 -51.29 47.26 35.31
C LYS A 112 -50.57 45.93 35.54
N GLN A 113 -51.32 44.90 35.96
CA GLN A 113 -50.81 43.57 36.27
C GLN A 113 -50.02 42.99 35.08
N LYS A 114 -48.74 42.64 35.31
CA LYS A 114 -47.85 42.06 34.28
C LYS A 114 -48.27 40.63 33.97
N LYS A 115 -48.51 40.32 32.68
CA LYS A 115 -48.69 38.95 32.16
C LYS A 115 -47.45 38.11 32.51
N LEU A 116 -47.65 36.93 33.11
CA LEU A 116 -46.56 35.99 33.41
C LEU A 116 -45.97 35.41 32.11
N LEU A 117 -44.62 35.37 32.02
CA LEU A 117 -43.87 34.75 30.91
C LEU A 117 -44.20 33.26 30.75
N THR A 118 -44.25 32.77 29.50
CA THR A 118 -44.44 31.33 29.20
C THR A 118 -43.18 30.52 29.56
N LYS A 119 -43.32 29.21 29.77
CA LYS A 119 -42.22 28.34 30.27
C LYS A 119 -40.97 28.40 29.37
N ASN A 120 -41.15 28.35 28.05
CA ASN A 120 -40.06 28.40 27.08
C ASN A 120 -39.28 29.73 27.14
N GLN A 121 -40.00 30.86 27.29
CA GLN A 121 -39.35 32.17 27.44
C GLN A 121 -38.57 32.28 28.75
N ARG A 122 -39.05 31.66 29.83
CA ARG A 122 -38.29 31.59 31.10
C ARG A 122 -37.03 30.77 30.96
N ASP A 123 -37.05 29.70 30.19
CA ASP A 123 -35.89 28.82 30.00
C ASP A 123 -34.84 29.46 29.09
N GLU A 124 -35.23 30.20 28.06
CA GLU A 124 -34.32 31.03 27.26
C GLU A 124 -33.68 32.16 28.09
N VAL A 125 -34.50 32.86 28.90
CA VAL A 125 -34.02 33.90 29.80
C VAL A 125 -33.08 33.32 30.86
N LYS A 126 -33.38 32.14 31.44
CA LYS A 126 -32.46 31.43 32.35
C LYS A 126 -31.16 31.01 31.67
N LYS A 127 -31.21 30.61 30.39
CA LYS A 127 -30.03 30.23 29.61
C LYS A 127 -29.14 31.44 29.31
N ALA A 128 -29.74 32.61 29.04
CA ALA A 128 -29.03 33.87 28.87
C ALA A 128 -28.42 34.39 30.19
N LEU A 129 -29.19 34.34 31.29
CA LEU A 129 -28.75 34.76 32.63
C LEU A 129 -27.72 33.81 33.27
N LYS A 130 -27.52 32.60 32.72
CA LYS A 130 -26.51 31.65 33.22
C LYS A 130 -25.06 32.18 33.10
N LYS A 131 -24.82 33.15 32.22
CA LYS A 131 -23.51 33.81 32.02
C LYS A 131 -23.42 35.18 32.69
N SER A 132 -24.51 35.72 33.24
CA SER A 132 -24.48 37.02 33.91
C SER A 132 -23.92 36.89 35.32
N VAL A 133 -23.25 37.96 35.77
CA VAL A 133 -22.66 38.05 37.12
C VAL A 133 -23.74 38.05 38.22
N ILE A 134 -24.95 38.51 37.88
CA ILE A 134 -26.09 38.61 38.79
C ILE A 134 -26.89 37.31 38.72
N THR A 135 -26.56 36.36 39.59
CA THR A 135 -27.37 35.15 39.84
C THR A 135 -28.35 35.42 40.98
N PRO A 136 -29.44 34.64 41.15
CA PRO A 136 -30.36 34.78 42.28
C PRO A 136 -29.69 34.61 43.67
N GLU A 137 -28.48 34.06 43.71
CA GLU A 137 -27.67 33.93 44.92
C GLU A 137 -26.72 35.14 45.13
N PHE A 138 -26.61 36.05 44.15
CA PHE A 138 -25.78 37.26 44.23
C PHE A 138 -26.23 38.19 45.37
N GLU A 139 -27.53 38.29 45.63
CA GLU A 139 -28.10 39.09 46.72
C GLU A 139 -27.68 38.58 48.12
N LYS A 140 -27.23 37.33 48.23
CA LYS A 140 -26.74 36.74 49.48
C LYS A 140 -25.25 37.03 49.72
N LEU A 141 -24.54 37.59 48.74
CA LEU A 141 -23.13 37.96 48.88
C LEU A 141 -23.03 39.33 49.57
N HIS A 142 -22.54 39.34 50.80
CA HIS A 142 -22.38 40.57 51.61
C HIS A 142 -21.22 41.48 51.14
N VAL A 143 -20.35 40.98 50.26
CA VAL A 143 -19.20 41.68 49.67
C VAL A 143 -19.11 41.31 48.18
N VAL A 144 -18.86 42.30 47.32
CA VAL A 144 -18.62 42.07 45.89
C VAL A 144 -17.38 41.16 45.74
N PRO A 145 -17.43 40.05 44.99
CA PRO A 145 -16.25 39.22 44.76
C PRO A 145 -15.10 40.09 44.22
N PRO A 146 -13.90 40.04 44.81
CA PRO A 146 -12.79 40.86 44.34
C PRO A 146 -12.50 40.53 42.86
N LEU A 147 -12.27 41.57 42.05
CA LEU A 147 -11.85 41.45 40.64
C LEU A 147 -10.47 40.79 40.49
N ASP A 148 -9.80 40.52 41.61
CA ASP A 148 -8.46 39.96 41.69
C ASP A 148 -8.42 38.56 41.10
N ILE A 149 -7.90 38.51 39.88
CA ILE A 149 -7.63 37.30 39.15
C ILE A 149 -6.63 36.50 40.00
N SER A 150 -7.02 35.31 40.45
CA SER A 150 -6.13 34.38 41.18
C SER A 150 -4.75 34.33 40.51
N GLU A 151 -3.67 34.34 41.30
CA GLU A 151 -2.30 34.29 40.78
C GLU A 151 -2.09 33.14 39.79
N LYS A 152 -2.77 32.01 39.99
CA LYS A 152 -2.74 30.86 39.09
C LYS A 152 -3.31 31.22 37.70
N LYS A 153 -4.45 31.88 37.66
CA LYS A 153 -5.12 32.33 36.44
C LYS A 153 -4.33 33.44 35.74
N LEU A 154 -3.67 34.32 36.49
CA LEU A 154 -2.73 35.31 35.98
C LEU A 154 -1.48 34.64 35.35
N LYS A 155 -0.93 33.62 36.01
CA LYS A 155 0.19 32.81 35.48
C LYS A 155 -0.22 32.08 34.20
N GLU A 156 -1.43 31.54 34.11
CA GLU A 156 -1.99 30.92 32.90
C GLU A 156 -2.17 31.94 31.77
N GLN A 157 -2.70 33.13 32.05
CA GLN A 157 -2.82 34.21 31.05
C GLN A 157 -1.45 34.62 30.52
N ARG A 158 -0.46 34.87 31.39
CA ARG A 158 0.93 35.14 30.99
C ARG A 158 1.55 33.98 30.22
N LYS A 159 1.17 32.73 30.51
CA LYS A 159 1.62 31.56 29.74
C LYS A 159 0.98 31.54 28.34
N LYS A 160 -0.30 31.90 28.22
CA LYS A 160 -0.99 32.03 26.92
C LYS A 160 -0.36 33.16 26.10
N GLU A 161 -0.16 34.34 26.66
CA GLU A 161 0.51 35.48 26.02
C GLU A 161 1.93 35.11 25.56
N ARG A 162 2.71 34.45 26.42
CA ARG A 162 4.03 33.91 26.05
C ARG A 162 3.97 32.80 25.00
N SER A 163 2.86 32.08 24.88
CA SER A 163 2.71 31.05 23.84
C SER A 163 2.30 31.63 22.49
N LEU A 164 1.76 32.86 22.47
CA LEU A 164 1.42 33.57 21.24
C LEU A 164 2.63 34.18 20.55
N THR A 165 3.72 34.45 21.28
CA THR A 165 4.94 35.03 20.73
C THR A 165 6.16 34.16 21.04
N LYS A 166 7.17 34.17 20.19
CA LYS A 166 8.41 33.39 20.42
C LYS A 166 9.32 34.03 21.49
N GLY A 167 9.03 35.29 21.88
CA GLY A 167 9.74 36.04 22.92
C GLY A 167 10.55 37.24 22.40
N SER A 168 11.19 37.97 23.32
CA SER A 168 11.90 39.23 23.03
C SER A 168 13.15 39.05 22.14
N LYS A 169 13.88 37.93 22.29
CA LYS A 169 15.03 37.59 21.44
C LYS A 169 14.66 37.47 19.95
N TRP A 170 13.39 37.24 19.66
CA TRP A 170 12.82 37.14 18.32
C TRP A 170 11.89 38.31 18.01
N TYR A 171 12.11 39.47 18.64
CA TYR A 171 11.35 40.71 18.46
C TYR A 171 9.83 40.54 18.62
N GLY A 172 9.39 39.58 19.43
CA GLY A 172 7.96 39.32 19.62
C GLY A 172 7.28 38.61 18.44
N LEU A 173 8.02 37.83 17.64
CA LEU A 173 7.48 37.07 16.51
C LEU A 173 6.19 36.31 16.90
N PRO A 174 5.02 36.62 16.30
CA PRO A 174 3.77 35.95 16.63
C PRO A 174 3.73 34.52 16.08
N ALA A 175 2.91 33.67 16.71
CA ALA A 175 2.52 32.39 16.16
C ALA A 175 1.60 32.63 14.95
N THR A 176 2.07 32.27 13.76
CA THR A 176 1.29 32.33 12.54
C THR A 176 0.27 31.19 12.51
N GLU A 177 -0.91 31.47 11.96
CA GLU A 177 -1.92 30.46 11.70
C GLU A 177 -1.45 29.58 10.52
N LEU A 178 -1.50 28.26 10.72
CA LEU A 178 -1.16 27.29 9.69
C LEU A 178 -2.37 27.14 8.75
N THR A 179 -2.45 27.98 7.73
CA THR A 179 -3.35 27.74 6.59
C THR A 179 -2.82 26.57 5.75
N ASP A 180 -3.69 25.90 5.00
CA ASP A 180 -3.29 24.75 4.19
C ASP A 180 -2.24 25.10 3.12
N GLU A 181 -2.30 26.30 2.55
CA GLU A 181 -1.30 26.80 1.59
C GLU A 181 0.09 26.91 2.24
N VAL A 182 0.14 27.53 3.43
CA VAL A 182 1.37 27.71 4.18
C VAL A 182 1.92 26.38 4.67
N LYS A 183 1.05 25.45 5.03
CA LYS A 183 1.44 24.08 5.39
C LYS A 183 2.15 23.39 4.22
N ARG A 184 1.59 23.44 3.01
CA ARG A 184 2.20 22.86 1.80
C ARG A 184 3.55 23.51 1.49
N ASP A 185 3.66 24.83 1.59
CA ASP A 185 4.92 25.55 1.38
C ASP A 185 6.00 25.09 2.38
N LEU A 186 5.64 24.92 3.66
CA LEU A 186 6.57 24.42 4.67
C LEU A 186 6.98 22.96 4.44
N GLU A 187 6.06 22.10 3.99
CA GLU A 187 6.37 20.71 3.61
C GLU A 187 7.32 20.65 2.41
N VAL A 188 7.09 21.48 1.39
CA VAL A 188 8.00 21.63 0.25
C VAL A 188 9.39 22.09 0.69
N LEU A 189 9.45 23.07 1.61
CA LEU A 189 10.72 23.52 2.19
C LEU A 189 11.43 22.43 3.00
N GLN A 190 10.69 21.54 3.65
CA GLN A 190 11.29 20.38 4.31
C GLN A 190 11.97 19.45 3.30
N MET A 191 11.36 19.30 2.13
CA MET A 191 11.84 18.46 1.03
C MET A 191 12.88 19.12 0.13
N ARG A 192 13.37 20.32 0.46
CA ARG A 192 14.30 21.10 -0.37
C ARG A 192 15.55 20.34 -0.85
N SER A 193 16.08 19.41 -0.05
CA SER A 193 17.23 18.57 -0.42
C SER A 193 16.93 17.58 -1.54
N VAL A 194 15.67 17.18 -1.68
CA VAL A 194 15.21 16.29 -2.77
C VAL A 194 14.87 17.11 -4.01
N LEU A 195 14.31 18.31 -3.81
CA LEU A 195 13.90 19.20 -4.90
C LEU A 195 15.10 19.77 -5.67
N ASP A 196 16.16 20.15 -4.95
CA ASP A 196 17.41 20.58 -5.55
C ASP A 196 18.58 19.73 -5.02
N PRO A 197 18.88 18.61 -5.68
CA PRO A 197 19.94 17.71 -5.26
C PRO A 197 21.35 18.27 -5.49
N LYS A 198 21.50 19.37 -6.26
CA LYS A 198 22.81 19.99 -6.52
C LYS A 198 23.19 20.97 -5.41
N HIS A 199 22.21 21.56 -4.73
CA HIS A 199 22.45 22.44 -3.61
C HIS A 199 22.54 21.65 -2.29
N PHE A 200 23.64 21.85 -1.58
CA PHE A 200 23.80 21.29 -0.24
C PHE A 200 23.02 22.13 0.78
N TYR A 201 21.92 21.58 1.29
CA TYR A 201 21.19 22.18 2.40
C TYR A 201 21.65 21.59 3.73
N LYS A 202 21.69 22.43 4.77
CA LYS A 202 21.81 21.94 6.15
C LYS A 202 20.59 21.04 6.45
N LYS A 203 20.85 19.87 7.04
CA LYS A 203 19.82 18.91 7.44
C LYS A 203 18.75 19.60 8.29
N ASN A 204 17.49 19.28 8.01
CA ASN A 204 16.38 19.75 8.84
C ASN A 204 16.27 18.83 10.07
N ASP A 205 16.64 19.36 11.23
CA ASP A 205 16.57 18.62 12.49
C ASP A 205 15.13 18.55 13.06
N LEU A 206 14.18 19.30 12.48
CA LEU A 206 12.81 19.40 12.95
C LEU A 206 11.87 18.45 12.18
N LYS A 207 11.40 17.39 12.86
CA LYS A 207 10.36 16.49 12.33
C LYS A 207 8.97 17.13 12.24
N VAL A 208 8.71 18.17 13.04
CA VAL A 208 7.42 18.87 13.13
C VAL A 208 7.54 20.25 12.48
N LEU A 209 6.46 20.69 11.82
CA LEU A 209 6.38 22.02 11.22
C LEU A 209 6.58 23.12 12.29
N PRO A 210 7.32 24.20 11.98
CA PRO A 210 7.60 25.25 12.93
C PRO A 210 6.31 26.00 13.31
N LYS A 211 6.09 26.22 14.62
CA LYS A 211 4.94 26.97 15.15
C LYS A 211 5.06 28.50 14.95
N TYR A 212 6.28 29.01 14.93
CA TYR A 212 6.56 30.45 14.83
C TYR A 212 7.47 30.69 13.63
N PHE A 213 6.94 31.29 12.58
CA PHE A 213 7.67 31.65 11.36
C PHE A 213 7.04 32.88 10.72
N GLN A 214 7.77 33.52 9.83
CA GLN A 214 7.28 34.63 9.02
C GLN A 214 7.70 34.40 7.57
N VAL A 215 6.78 34.62 6.65
CA VAL A 215 7.04 34.53 5.21
C VAL A 215 7.30 35.94 4.69
N GLY A 216 8.45 36.13 4.04
CA GLY A 216 8.84 37.38 3.38
C GLY A 216 8.95 37.19 1.88
N LYS A 217 9.02 38.30 1.14
CA LYS A 217 9.34 38.28 -0.30
C LYS A 217 10.81 38.57 -0.50
N VAL A 218 11.50 37.73 -1.27
CA VAL A 218 12.88 37.99 -1.69
C VAL A 218 12.85 39.10 -2.75
N MET A 219 13.67 40.13 -2.56
CA MET A 219 13.84 41.24 -3.49
C MET A 219 15.18 41.07 -4.19
N ASP A 220 15.18 41.08 -5.52
CA ASP A 220 16.41 40.95 -6.30
C ASP A 220 17.34 42.13 -6.03
N SER A 221 18.62 41.85 -5.85
CA SER A 221 19.65 42.87 -5.80
C SER A 221 20.00 43.32 -7.22
N PRO A 222 20.27 44.62 -7.45
CA PRO A 222 20.81 45.10 -8.71
C PRO A 222 22.12 44.39 -9.14
N LEU A 223 22.83 43.76 -8.20
CA LEU A 223 24.07 43.00 -8.43
C LEU A 223 23.84 41.56 -8.91
N ASP A 224 22.62 41.00 -8.79
CA ASP A 224 22.36 39.61 -9.14
C ASP A 224 22.39 39.40 -10.66
N TYR A 225 22.95 38.30 -11.15
CA TYR A 225 22.98 38.01 -12.58
C TYR A 225 21.57 37.77 -13.14
N TYR A 226 21.32 38.17 -14.39
CA TYR A 226 19.98 38.13 -14.99
C TYR A 226 19.30 36.76 -14.93
N ASN A 227 20.08 35.68 -15.05
CA ASN A 227 19.58 34.30 -15.00
C ASN A 227 19.07 33.87 -13.60
N ASN A 228 19.49 34.55 -12.54
CA ASN A 228 19.05 34.24 -11.18
C ASN A 228 17.78 35.02 -10.80
N ARG A 229 17.33 35.94 -11.66
CA ARG A 229 16.17 36.80 -11.39
C ARG A 229 14.93 36.20 -12.03
N LEU A 230 13.90 35.98 -11.20
CA LEU A 230 12.61 35.50 -11.69
C LEU A 230 11.84 36.61 -12.36
N THR A 231 11.23 36.33 -13.50
CA THR A 231 10.33 37.25 -14.18
C THR A 231 9.04 37.45 -13.40
N LYS A 232 8.31 38.53 -13.68
CA LYS A 232 7.01 38.81 -13.04
C LYS A 232 5.97 37.70 -13.29
N LYS A 233 6.12 36.92 -14.37
CA LYS A 233 5.22 35.81 -14.71
C LYS A 233 5.50 34.56 -13.88
N GLU A 234 6.77 34.30 -13.59
CA GLU A 234 7.24 33.17 -12.79
C GLU A 234 6.92 33.38 -11.31
N ARG A 235 7.04 34.62 -10.80
CA ARG A 235 6.69 34.94 -9.41
C ARG A 235 5.21 34.69 -9.12
N LYS A 236 4.93 33.79 -8.18
CA LYS A 236 3.57 33.49 -7.68
C LYS A 236 3.39 33.98 -6.24
N LYS A 237 2.22 33.69 -5.66
CA LYS A 237 1.90 34.05 -4.28
C LYS A 237 2.51 33.08 -3.27
N THR A 238 2.56 31.80 -3.61
CA THR A 238 3.09 30.71 -2.78
C THR A 238 4.29 30.06 -3.46
N LEU A 239 5.14 29.39 -2.67
CA LEU A 239 6.31 28.68 -3.20
C LEU A 239 5.87 27.48 -4.04
N VAL A 240 4.84 26.75 -3.59
CA VAL A 240 4.28 25.61 -4.32
C VAL A 240 3.78 26.03 -5.69
N ASP A 241 3.06 27.15 -5.80
CA ASP A 241 2.55 27.63 -7.08
C ASP A 241 3.67 28.01 -8.06
N GLU A 242 4.78 28.53 -7.55
CA GLU A 242 5.96 28.85 -8.35
C GLU A 242 6.61 27.58 -8.92
N LEU A 243 6.79 26.57 -8.07
CA LEU A 243 7.31 25.26 -8.49
C LEU A 243 6.38 24.54 -9.48
N LEU A 244 5.07 24.62 -9.28
CA LEU A 244 4.10 24.04 -10.20
C LEU A 244 4.02 24.79 -11.52
N ALA A 245 4.38 26.07 -11.56
CA ALA A 245 4.45 26.84 -12.80
C ALA A 245 5.72 26.51 -13.62
N ASP A 246 6.78 25.99 -12.98
CA ASP A 246 8.01 25.57 -13.64
C ASP A 246 7.80 24.26 -14.43
N ALA A 247 7.97 24.34 -15.75
CA ALA A 247 7.83 23.21 -16.65
C ALA A 247 8.98 22.19 -16.50
N GLU A 248 10.20 22.65 -16.22
CA GLU A 248 11.38 21.78 -16.06
C GLU A 248 11.27 20.97 -14.78
N PHE A 249 10.92 21.63 -13.67
CA PHE A 249 10.64 21.00 -12.39
C PHE A 249 9.56 19.92 -12.50
N ASN A 250 8.44 20.24 -13.16
CA ASN A 250 7.37 19.28 -13.40
C ASN A 250 7.81 18.07 -14.24
N LYS A 251 8.64 18.28 -15.26
CA LYS A 251 9.17 17.19 -16.10
C LYS A 251 10.09 16.27 -15.29
N TYR A 252 10.98 16.86 -14.48
CA TYR A 252 11.87 16.12 -13.59
C TYR A 252 11.08 15.28 -12.57
N ASN A 253 10.13 15.89 -11.87
CA ASN A 253 9.34 15.22 -10.84
C ASN A 253 8.48 14.11 -11.42
N LYS A 254 7.82 14.34 -12.57
CA LYS A 254 7.05 13.29 -13.25
C LYS A 254 7.92 12.10 -13.63
N ARG A 255 9.14 12.33 -14.11
CA ARG A 255 10.08 11.26 -14.44
C ARG A 255 10.51 10.50 -13.19
N LYS A 256 10.95 11.21 -12.15
CA LYS A 256 11.41 10.59 -10.90
C LYS A 256 10.31 9.84 -10.16
N TYR A 257 9.09 10.37 -10.14
CA TYR A 257 7.93 9.70 -9.59
C TYR A 257 7.66 8.37 -10.28
N LYS A 258 7.70 8.34 -11.62
CA LYS A 258 7.54 7.09 -12.39
C LYS A 258 8.64 6.07 -12.04
N GLU A 259 9.89 6.52 -12.02
CA GLU A 259 11.05 5.69 -11.67
C GLU A 259 10.89 5.04 -10.28
N ILE A 260 10.55 5.83 -9.27
CA ILE A 260 10.32 5.36 -7.90
C ILE A 260 9.15 4.37 -7.82
N ILE A 261 8.04 4.64 -8.53
CA ILE A 261 6.92 3.69 -8.58
C ILE A 261 7.34 2.38 -9.21
N THR A 262 8.03 2.44 -10.36
CA THR A 262 8.47 1.22 -11.05
C THR A 262 9.43 0.41 -10.19
N GLU A 263 10.35 1.07 -9.50
CA GLU A 263 11.28 0.43 -8.57
C GLU A 263 10.54 -0.22 -7.39
N LYS A 264 9.62 0.51 -6.75
CA LYS A 264 8.80 -0.03 -5.66
C LYS A 264 7.95 -1.22 -6.09
N GLN A 265 7.40 -1.20 -7.30
CA GLN A 265 6.65 -2.33 -7.85
C GLN A 265 7.57 -3.55 -8.05
N GLN A 266 8.79 -3.35 -8.55
CA GLN A 266 9.76 -4.42 -8.74
C GLN A 266 10.22 -5.02 -7.40
N THR A 267 10.53 -4.19 -6.40
CA THR A 267 10.95 -4.66 -5.08
C THR A 267 9.82 -5.39 -4.37
N HIS A 268 8.59 -4.84 -4.40
CA HIS A 268 7.41 -5.49 -3.87
C HIS A 268 7.15 -6.85 -4.55
N TYR A 269 7.29 -6.92 -5.88
CA TYR A 269 7.12 -8.17 -6.61
C TYR A 269 8.21 -9.21 -6.28
N LYS A 270 9.47 -8.78 -6.10
CA LYS A 270 10.56 -9.65 -5.62
C LYS A 270 10.28 -10.19 -4.21
N ALA A 271 9.90 -9.32 -3.28
CA ALA A 271 9.54 -9.69 -1.92
C ALA A 271 8.34 -10.66 -1.89
N TRP A 272 7.29 -10.36 -2.66
CA TRP A 272 6.11 -11.22 -2.79
C TRP A 272 6.47 -12.60 -3.38
N ARG A 273 7.33 -12.65 -4.39
CA ARG A 273 7.79 -13.91 -4.98
C ARG A 273 8.60 -14.74 -3.98
N GLN A 274 9.44 -14.07 -3.19
CA GLN A 274 10.24 -14.73 -2.16
C GLN A 274 9.37 -15.26 -1.03
N ALA A 275 8.37 -14.49 -0.60
CA ALA A 275 7.40 -14.90 0.42
C ALA A 275 6.42 -16.01 -0.05
N LYS A 276 6.34 -16.28 -1.36
CA LYS A 276 5.53 -17.39 -1.92
C LYS A 276 6.37 -18.58 -2.36
N ARG A 277 7.68 -18.57 -2.10
CA ARG A 277 8.54 -19.69 -2.41
C ARG A 277 8.30 -20.77 -1.37
N SER A 278 8.04 -22.00 -1.82
CA SER A 278 7.99 -23.15 -0.91
C SER A 278 9.37 -23.39 -0.29
N GLU A 279 9.41 -23.63 1.02
CA GLU A 279 10.60 -23.93 1.79
C GLU A 279 10.53 -25.33 2.42
N ASN A 280 11.66 -25.86 2.88
CA ASN A 280 11.69 -27.17 3.56
C ASN A 280 10.90 -27.17 4.87
N THR A 281 10.78 -26.00 5.52
CA THR A 281 9.98 -25.77 6.73
C THR A 281 8.50 -26.03 6.48
N ASP A 282 7.98 -25.72 5.28
CA ASP A 282 6.57 -25.96 4.93
C ASP A 282 6.24 -27.46 4.87
N TYR A 283 7.19 -28.29 4.45
CA TYR A 283 7.04 -29.75 4.36
C TYR A 283 7.40 -30.47 5.66
N LYS A 284 8.10 -29.81 6.58
CA LYS A 284 8.55 -30.42 7.83
C LYS A 284 7.34 -30.69 8.73
N LYS A 285 7.11 -31.96 9.07
CA LYS A 285 5.98 -32.42 9.90
C LYS A 285 4.59 -32.08 9.33
N SER A 286 4.48 -31.83 8.02
CA SER A 286 3.17 -31.62 7.37
C SER A 286 2.36 -32.91 7.15
N GLY A 287 2.99 -34.08 7.31
CA GLY A 287 2.40 -35.38 6.97
C GLY A 287 2.56 -35.77 5.49
N PHE A 288 3.13 -34.88 4.67
CA PHE A 288 3.38 -35.10 3.25
C PHE A 288 4.87 -35.19 2.94
N ASP A 289 5.20 -36.01 1.95
CA ASP A 289 6.53 -36.06 1.36
C ASP A 289 6.72 -34.91 0.36
N ARG A 290 8.00 -34.56 0.13
CA ARG A 290 8.43 -33.74 -1.02
C ARG A 290 8.41 -34.62 -2.27
N GLY A 291 7.24 -34.73 -2.89
CA GLY A 291 7.02 -35.56 -4.07
C GLY A 291 7.54 -34.90 -5.34
N HIS A 292 8.44 -35.56 -6.05
CA HIS A 292 9.03 -35.02 -7.28
C HIS A 292 8.03 -35.11 -8.45
N LEU A 293 7.91 -34.05 -9.25
CA LEU A 293 7.17 -34.10 -10.52
C LEU A 293 8.05 -34.69 -11.63
N ALA A 294 9.23 -34.12 -11.82
CA ALA A 294 10.32 -34.71 -12.59
C ALA A 294 11.17 -35.59 -11.67
N ALA A 295 10.99 -36.91 -11.75
CA ALA A 295 11.64 -37.87 -10.87
C ALA A 295 13.15 -37.94 -11.10
N ALA A 296 13.95 -37.90 -10.03
CA ALA A 296 15.41 -38.03 -10.08
C ALA A 296 15.88 -39.26 -10.88
N GLY A 297 15.16 -40.36 -10.78
CA GLY A 297 15.47 -41.62 -11.48
C GLY A 297 15.42 -41.52 -13.02
N ASN A 298 14.84 -40.45 -13.58
CA ASN A 298 14.78 -40.22 -15.02
C ASN A 298 16.00 -39.46 -15.55
N HIS A 299 16.78 -38.79 -14.69
CA HIS A 299 17.82 -37.84 -15.08
C HIS A 299 19.23 -38.29 -14.69
N LYS A 300 19.63 -39.51 -15.09
CA LYS A 300 20.89 -40.14 -14.62
C LYS A 300 22.14 -39.81 -15.44
N CYS A 301 22.01 -38.97 -16.48
CA CYS A 301 23.13 -38.69 -17.40
C CYS A 301 24.21 -37.80 -16.78
N SER A 302 23.87 -36.99 -15.78
CA SER A 302 24.82 -36.13 -15.07
C SER A 302 24.33 -35.86 -13.64
N GLN A 303 25.26 -35.78 -12.70
CA GLN A 303 24.98 -35.44 -11.31
C GLN A 303 24.21 -34.10 -11.20
N LYS A 304 24.59 -33.10 -12.00
CA LYS A 304 23.92 -31.80 -12.05
C LYS A 304 22.43 -31.91 -12.44
N GLN A 305 22.09 -32.81 -13.36
CA GLN A 305 20.70 -33.01 -13.78
C GLN A 305 19.86 -33.68 -12.69
N VAL A 306 20.45 -34.63 -11.95
CA VAL A 306 19.82 -35.23 -10.77
C VAL A 306 19.57 -34.17 -9.70
N GLU A 307 20.57 -33.35 -9.37
CA GLU A 307 20.47 -32.31 -8.33
C GLU A 307 19.38 -31.29 -8.63
N GLN A 308 19.23 -30.90 -9.90
CA GLN A 308 18.15 -29.98 -10.32
C GLN A 308 16.75 -30.54 -10.02
N THR A 309 16.58 -31.86 -9.99
CA THR A 309 15.27 -32.45 -9.64
C THR A 309 14.91 -32.25 -8.17
N PHE A 310 15.87 -31.98 -7.29
CA PHE A 310 15.65 -31.76 -5.86
C PHE A 310 15.23 -30.32 -5.52
N PHE A 311 15.12 -29.42 -6.50
CA PHE A 311 14.57 -28.09 -6.25
C PHE A 311 13.10 -28.17 -5.80
N LEU A 312 12.73 -27.39 -4.79
CA LEU A 312 11.36 -27.35 -4.27
C LEU A 312 10.31 -26.87 -5.29
N SER A 313 10.73 -26.16 -6.34
CA SER A 313 9.87 -25.82 -7.48
C SER A 313 9.42 -27.04 -8.30
N ASN A 314 10.14 -28.17 -8.18
CA ASN A 314 9.77 -29.47 -8.75
C ASN A 314 8.99 -30.35 -7.76
N MET A 315 8.70 -29.85 -6.56
CA MET A 315 8.04 -30.62 -5.51
C MET A 315 6.57 -30.24 -5.39
N ALA A 316 5.76 -31.24 -5.07
CA ALA A 316 4.41 -31.05 -4.59
C ALA A 316 4.18 -31.92 -3.35
N PRO A 317 3.34 -31.51 -2.39
CA PRO A 317 2.97 -32.34 -1.25
C PRO A 317 2.28 -33.63 -1.72
N GLN A 318 2.91 -34.77 -1.43
CA GLN A 318 2.37 -36.08 -1.79
C GLN A 318 2.23 -36.96 -0.54
N VAL A 319 1.18 -37.77 -0.49
CA VAL A 319 1.05 -38.80 0.54
C VAL A 319 2.26 -39.75 0.44
N GLY A 320 2.91 -40.02 1.57
CA GLY A 320 4.14 -40.82 1.58
C GLY A 320 3.90 -42.30 1.30
N LYS A 321 3.58 -43.06 2.35
CA LYS A 321 3.29 -44.50 2.26
C LYS A 321 1.97 -44.73 1.52
N GLY A 322 1.97 -45.68 0.58
CA GLY A 322 0.84 -46.03 -0.28
C GLY A 322 0.66 -45.14 -1.50
N PHE A 323 1.46 -44.08 -1.66
CA PHE A 323 1.40 -43.21 -2.84
C PHE A 323 2.79 -42.85 -3.38
N ASN A 324 3.43 -41.79 -2.91
CA ASN A 324 4.74 -41.31 -3.42
C ASN A 324 5.80 -42.43 -3.42
N ARG A 325 5.92 -43.16 -2.30
CA ARG A 325 6.95 -44.19 -2.12
C ARG A 325 6.64 -45.49 -2.86
N ASP A 326 5.36 -45.73 -3.15
CA ASP A 326 4.81 -47.00 -3.60
C ASP A 326 4.11 -46.86 -4.97
N SER A 327 2.79 -46.66 -5.00
CA SER A 327 1.97 -46.66 -6.22
C SER A 327 2.40 -45.61 -7.28
N TRP A 328 2.79 -44.41 -6.87
CA TRP A 328 3.30 -43.37 -7.79
C TRP A 328 4.67 -43.74 -8.36
N ASN A 329 5.60 -44.21 -7.51
CA ASN A 329 6.89 -44.74 -7.94
C ASN A 329 6.74 -45.95 -8.87
N ARG A 330 5.71 -46.79 -8.68
CA ARG A 330 5.39 -47.89 -9.60
C ARG A 330 5.01 -47.39 -10.98
N LEU A 331 4.21 -46.32 -11.07
CA LEU A 331 3.93 -45.65 -12.34
C LEU A 331 5.20 -45.06 -12.97
N GLU A 332 6.07 -44.42 -12.18
CA GLU A 332 7.34 -43.91 -12.69
C GLU A 332 8.27 -45.01 -13.21
N LYS A 333 8.33 -46.16 -12.52
CA LYS A 333 9.06 -47.34 -12.98
C LYS A 333 8.46 -47.89 -14.27
N HIS A 334 7.13 -47.88 -14.43
CA HIS A 334 6.46 -48.26 -15.68
C HIS A 334 6.88 -47.34 -16.82
N VAL A 335 6.78 -46.01 -16.65
CA VAL A 335 7.18 -45.03 -17.68
C VAL A 335 8.66 -45.19 -18.05
N ARG A 336 9.55 -45.45 -17.08
CA ARG A 336 10.96 -45.77 -17.37
C ARG A 336 11.15 -47.08 -18.13
N LYS A 337 10.29 -48.08 -17.94
CA LYS A 337 10.36 -49.33 -18.72
C LYS A 337 9.89 -49.15 -20.16
N LEU A 338 9.05 -48.17 -20.45
CA LEU A 338 8.58 -47.87 -21.80
C LEU A 338 9.73 -47.52 -22.76
N THR A 339 10.86 -47.01 -22.26
CA THR A 339 12.06 -46.75 -23.09
C THR A 339 12.73 -48.02 -23.62
N ARG A 340 12.32 -49.21 -23.16
CA ARG A 340 12.72 -50.50 -23.75
C ARG A 340 11.89 -50.87 -24.98
N VAL A 341 10.74 -50.23 -25.15
CA VAL A 341 9.78 -50.51 -26.23
C VAL A 341 9.80 -49.39 -27.27
N TYR A 342 9.84 -48.14 -26.82
CA TYR A 342 9.87 -46.94 -27.66
C TYR A 342 11.28 -46.36 -27.72
N ALA A 343 11.65 -45.80 -28.87
CA ALA A 343 12.93 -45.13 -29.05
C ALA A 343 12.98 -43.83 -28.22
N ASN A 344 11.90 -43.03 -28.28
CA ASN A 344 11.74 -41.81 -27.51
C ASN A 344 10.49 -41.90 -26.64
N VAL A 345 10.58 -41.42 -25.40
CA VAL A 345 9.45 -41.34 -24.47
C VAL A 345 9.37 -39.92 -23.91
N TYR A 346 8.28 -39.23 -24.20
CA TYR A 346 7.97 -37.90 -23.70
C TYR A 346 6.94 -38.02 -22.57
N CYS A 347 7.16 -37.33 -21.46
CA CYS A 347 6.28 -37.42 -20.29
C CYS A 347 6.04 -36.04 -19.69
N CYS A 348 4.78 -35.61 -19.66
CA CYS A 348 4.32 -34.46 -18.88
C CYS A 348 3.75 -34.95 -17.55
N THR A 349 4.11 -34.31 -16.44
CA THR A 349 3.62 -34.63 -15.09
C THR A 349 3.18 -33.37 -14.40
N GLY A 350 2.06 -33.41 -13.68
CA GLY A 350 1.61 -32.25 -12.91
C GLY A 350 0.52 -32.56 -11.89
N PRO A 351 0.22 -31.58 -11.02
CA PRO A 351 -0.87 -31.65 -10.05
C PRO A 351 -2.24 -31.33 -10.67
N LEU A 352 -3.31 -31.82 -10.06
CA LEU A 352 -4.70 -31.46 -10.35
C LEU A 352 -5.47 -31.11 -9.07
N TYR A 353 -6.42 -30.18 -9.21
CA TYR A 353 -7.34 -29.75 -8.17
C TYR A 353 -8.78 -30.02 -8.64
N LEU A 354 -9.23 -31.27 -8.48
CA LEU A 354 -10.50 -31.73 -9.02
C LEU A 354 -11.67 -31.36 -8.08
N PRO A 355 -12.81 -30.90 -8.64
CA PRO A 355 -13.99 -30.60 -7.84
C PRO A 355 -14.64 -31.88 -7.30
N ARG A 356 -15.24 -31.78 -6.12
CA ARG A 356 -16.09 -32.82 -5.53
C ARG A 356 -17.48 -32.23 -5.22
N LYS A 357 -18.51 -33.05 -5.39
CA LYS A 357 -19.89 -32.67 -5.07
C LYS A 357 -20.11 -32.83 -3.56
N GLU A 358 -20.54 -31.77 -2.89
CA GLU A 358 -20.87 -31.80 -1.46
C GLU A 358 -22.36 -32.10 -1.23
N SER A 359 -22.77 -32.24 0.04
CA SER A 359 -24.15 -32.61 0.42
C SER A 359 -25.21 -31.61 -0.03
N ASP A 360 -24.81 -30.37 -0.30
CA ASP A 360 -25.67 -29.30 -0.81
C ASP A 360 -25.94 -29.39 -2.32
N GLY A 361 -25.33 -30.38 -3.00
CA GLY A 361 -25.49 -30.61 -4.43
C GLY A 361 -24.60 -29.73 -5.32
N LYS A 362 -23.74 -28.88 -4.75
CA LYS A 362 -22.80 -28.02 -5.49
C LYS A 362 -21.42 -28.67 -5.58
N ASN A 363 -20.64 -28.21 -6.56
CA ASN A 363 -19.27 -28.68 -6.79
C ASN A 363 -18.28 -27.69 -6.17
N TYR A 364 -17.36 -28.20 -5.35
CA TYR A 364 -16.32 -27.43 -4.69
C TYR A 364 -14.94 -28.02 -4.96
N VAL A 365 -13.96 -27.14 -5.17
CA VAL A 365 -12.54 -27.52 -5.17
C VAL A 365 -12.00 -27.23 -3.79
N ARG A 366 -11.68 -28.28 -3.04
CA ARG A 366 -11.13 -28.18 -1.68
C ARG A 366 -9.82 -28.94 -1.60
N PHE A 367 -8.79 -28.26 -1.12
CA PHE A 367 -7.45 -28.83 -0.92
C PHE A 367 -6.82 -28.20 0.33
N GLU A 368 -5.92 -28.94 0.96
CA GLU A 368 -5.14 -28.48 2.10
C GLU A 368 -4.00 -27.56 1.64
N VAL A 369 -3.60 -26.60 2.47
CA VAL A 369 -2.38 -25.81 2.28
C VAL A 369 -1.48 -26.01 3.50
N ILE A 370 -0.19 -26.24 3.26
CA ILE A 370 0.79 -26.54 4.32
C ILE A 370 1.82 -25.43 4.47
N GLY A 371 2.34 -25.28 5.68
CA GLY A 371 3.39 -24.32 5.99
C GLY A 371 2.97 -22.86 6.01
N ALA A 372 3.93 -21.97 6.30
CA ALA A 372 3.71 -20.53 6.34
C ALA A 372 3.50 -19.95 4.94
N ASN A 373 4.09 -20.58 3.93
CA ASN A 373 3.97 -20.14 2.54
C ASN A 373 2.72 -20.69 1.83
N HIS A 374 1.84 -21.40 2.56
CA HIS A 374 0.58 -21.96 2.05
C HIS A 374 0.75 -22.81 0.79
N VAL A 375 1.68 -23.76 0.82
CA VAL A 375 1.93 -24.69 -0.29
C VAL A 375 0.72 -25.60 -0.48
N ALA A 376 0.11 -25.56 -1.66
CA ALA A 376 -1.09 -26.33 -1.96
C ALA A 376 -0.80 -27.83 -2.05
N VAL A 377 -1.63 -28.65 -1.39
CA VAL A 377 -1.64 -30.12 -1.47
C VAL A 377 -2.57 -30.55 -2.61
N PRO A 378 -2.06 -31.05 -3.74
CA PRO A 378 -2.91 -31.43 -4.86
C PRO A 378 -3.87 -32.55 -4.51
N THR A 379 -5.06 -32.52 -5.12
CA THR A 379 -6.05 -33.60 -4.93
C THR A 379 -5.65 -34.87 -5.69
N HIS A 380 -5.06 -34.70 -6.87
CA HIS A 380 -4.63 -35.77 -7.77
C HIS A 380 -3.35 -35.34 -8.50
N PHE A 381 -2.68 -36.30 -9.11
CA PHE A 381 -1.57 -36.06 -10.03
C PHE A 381 -1.84 -36.75 -11.36
N PHE A 382 -1.33 -36.18 -12.44
CA PHE A 382 -1.42 -36.76 -13.76
C PHE A 382 -0.05 -37.08 -14.36
N LYS A 383 -0.03 -38.07 -15.26
CA LYS A 383 1.05 -38.25 -16.24
C LYS A 383 0.44 -38.44 -17.62
N VAL A 384 0.92 -37.66 -18.59
CA VAL A 384 0.63 -37.84 -20.02
C VAL A 384 1.94 -38.26 -20.68
N VAL A 385 1.93 -39.46 -21.26
CA VAL A 385 3.12 -40.10 -21.82
C VAL A 385 2.89 -40.37 -23.30
N VAL A 386 3.86 -40.04 -24.13
CA VAL A 386 3.86 -40.34 -25.56
C VAL A 386 5.15 -41.09 -25.89
N GLY A 387 5.00 -42.31 -26.41
CA GLY A 387 6.08 -43.12 -26.93
C GLY A 387 6.13 -43.04 -28.45
N GLU A 388 7.35 -42.91 -28.99
CA GLU A 388 7.63 -43.00 -30.42
C GLU A 388 8.21 -44.37 -30.75
N THR A 389 7.52 -45.12 -31.60
CA THR A 389 8.01 -46.41 -32.09
C THR A 389 9.13 -46.21 -33.12
N ALA A 390 9.92 -47.26 -33.38
CA ALA A 390 10.96 -47.21 -34.42
C ALA A 390 10.40 -46.91 -35.84
N GLU A 391 9.11 -47.14 -36.06
CA GLU A 391 8.40 -46.84 -37.31
C GLU A 391 7.89 -45.38 -37.37
N GLY A 392 8.17 -44.55 -36.36
CA GLY A 392 7.68 -43.17 -36.26
C GLY A 392 6.20 -43.05 -35.88
N LYS A 393 5.57 -44.13 -35.40
CA LYS A 393 4.19 -44.09 -34.89
C LYS A 393 4.18 -43.63 -33.44
N LEU A 394 3.20 -42.81 -33.10
CA LEU A 394 3.02 -42.31 -31.75
C LEU A 394 1.96 -43.12 -31.01
N GLU A 395 2.27 -43.53 -29.77
CA GLU A 395 1.35 -44.18 -28.84
C GLU A 395 1.28 -43.36 -27.54
N MET A 396 0.07 -43.13 -27.03
CA MET A 396 -0.18 -42.28 -25.87
C MET A 396 -0.75 -43.10 -24.70
N GLU A 397 -0.23 -42.86 -23.51
CA GLU A 397 -0.78 -43.35 -22.25
C GLU A 397 -1.01 -42.18 -21.29
N THR A 398 -2.15 -42.18 -20.61
CA THR A 398 -2.58 -41.07 -19.76
C THR A 398 -3.15 -41.58 -18.46
N TYR A 399 -2.66 -41.06 -17.34
CA TYR A 399 -2.96 -41.53 -15.99
C TYR A 399 -3.37 -40.37 -15.08
N VAL A 400 -4.36 -40.59 -14.23
CA VAL A 400 -4.72 -39.70 -13.11
C VAL A 400 -4.83 -40.53 -11.84
N MET A 401 -4.03 -40.17 -10.83
CA MET A 401 -4.00 -40.89 -9.55
C MET A 401 -4.37 -39.93 -8.40
N PRO A 402 -5.24 -40.36 -7.46
CA PRO A 402 -5.59 -39.55 -6.30
C PRO A 402 -4.41 -39.47 -5.32
N ASN A 403 -4.18 -38.29 -4.73
CA ASN A 403 -3.15 -38.07 -3.72
C ASN A 403 -3.61 -38.61 -2.35
N GLN A 404 -3.73 -39.93 -2.26
CA GLN A 404 -4.18 -40.66 -1.08
C GLN A 404 -3.50 -42.03 -1.03
N VAL A 405 -3.64 -42.76 0.08
CA VAL A 405 -3.14 -44.13 0.19
C VAL A 405 -3.86 -45.02 -0.83
N ILE A 406 -3.09 -45.69 -1.70
CA ILE A 406 -3.58 -46.64 -2.71
C ILE A 406 -3.03 -48.03 -2.36
N ASP A 407 -3.88 -49.05 -2.45
CA ASP A 407 -3.48 -50.45 -2.28
C ASP A 407 -2.56 -50.88 -3.44
N ASP A 408 -1.45 -51.54 -3.10
CA ASP A 408 -0.45 -52.01 -4.06
C ASP A 408 -1.01 -53.01 -5.08
N ASN A 409 -2.09 -53.71 -4.74
CA ASN A 409 -2.75 -54.67 -5.63
C ASN A 409 -3.54 -53.99 -6.77
N VAL A 410 -3.87 -52.71 -6.67
CA VAL A 410 -4.62 -51.99 -7.70
C VAL A 410 -3.75 -51.84 -8.95
N PRO A 411 -4.17 -52.31 -10.14
CA PRO A 411 -3.36 -52.20 -11.35
C PRO A 411 -3.32 -50.76 -11.88
N LEU A 412 -2.19 -50.36 -12.48
CA LEU A 412 -2.01 -49.01 -13.03
C LEU A 412 -3.02 -48.66 -14.13
N THR A 413 -3.52 -49.67 -14.85
CA THR A 413 -4.54 -49.52 -15.91
C THR A 413 -5.85 -48.95 -15.38
N SER A 414 -6.18 -49.16 -14.10
CA SER A 414 -7.39 -48.61 -13.48
C SER A 414 -7.37 -47.07 -13.38
N PHE A 415 -6.19 -46.46 -13.46
CA PHE A 415 -5.99 -45.01 -13.40
C PHE A 415 -5.92 -44.37 -14.79
N GLN A 416 -6.12 -45.15 -15.86
CA GLN A 416 -6.12 -44.60 -17.21
C GLN A 416 -7.39 -43.80 -17.47
N VAL A 417 -7.21 -42.59 -18.00
CA VAL A 417 -8.30 -41.67 -18.33
C VAL A 417 -8.10 -41.12 -19.74
N PRO A 418 -9.13 -40.59 -20.42
CA PRO A 418 -8.93 -39.91 -21.70
C PRO A 418 -8.06 -38.65 -21.54
N PRO A 419 -7.15 -38.35 -22.48
CA PRO A 419 -6.28 -37.16 -22.42
C PRO A 419 -7.09 -35.86 -22.33
N GLU A 420 -8.25 -35.78 -22.99
CA GLU A 420 -9.16 -34.63 -22.96
C GLU A 420 -9.67 -34.32 -21.55
N SER A 421 -9.76 -35.33 -20.70
CA SER A 421 -10.21 -35.15 -19.31
C SER A 421 -9.13 -34.49 -18.47
N ILE A 422 -7.86 -34.80 -18.73
CA ILE A 422 -6.71 -34.18 -18.08
C ILE A 422 -6.58 -32.74 -18.56
N GLU A 423 -6.70 -32.48 -19.86
CA GLU A 423 -6.60 -31.13 -20.42
C GLU A 423 -7.67 -30.18 -19.86
N ARG A 424 -8.92 -30.65 -19.80
CA ARG A 424 -10.03 -29.89 -19.20
C ARG A 424 -9.81 -29.62 -17.71
N ALA A 425 -9.22 -30.56 -16.98
CA ALA A 425 -8.97 -30.40 -15.55
C ALA A 425 -7.73 -29.55 -15.24
N ALA A 426 -6.67 -29.65 -16.06
CA ALA A 426 -5.41 -28.93 -15.87
C ALA A 426 -5.45 -27.51 -16.45
N GLY A 427 -6.33 -27.25 -17.43
CA GLY A 427 -6.31 -26.01 -18.20
C GLY A 427 -5.10 -25.91 -19.13
N LEU A 428 -4.57 -27.05 -19.56
CA LEU A 428 -3.38 -27.17 -20.40
C LEU A 428 -3.70 -28.03 -21.62
N LEU A 429 -3.01 -27.79 -22.73
CA LEU A 429 -3.02 -28.67 -23.90
C LEU A 429 -1.73 -29.49 -23.89
N PHE A 430 -1.83 -30.79 -24.10
CA PHE A 430 -0.68 -31.68 -24.15
C PHE A 430 -0.46 -32.17 -25.57
N PHE A 431 0.75 -31.98 -26.09
CA PHE A 431 1.14 -32.37 -27.45
C PHE A 431 0.25 -31.73 -28.53
N ASP A 432 -0.04 -30.44 -28.39
CA ASP A 432 -0.87 -29.64 -29.31
C ASP A 432 -0.39 -29.63 -30.77
N ASN A 433 0.93 -29.70 -30.98
CA ASN A 433 1.55 -29.78 -32.30
C ASN A 433 1.29 -31.13 -33.01
N VAL A 434 0.78 -32.14 -32.30
CA VAL A 434 0.47 -33.46 -32.85
C VAL A 434 -1.05 -33.61 -32.96
N ALA A 435 -1.56 -33.69 -34.18
CA ALA A 435 -2.97 -34.02 -34.40
C ALA A 435 -3.30 -35.38 -33.76
N ARG A 436 -4.34 -35.43 -32.93
CA ARG A 436 -4.80 -36.65 -32.22
C ARG A 436 -4.95 -37.86 -33.16
N ASN A 437 -5.44 -37.63 -34.38
CA ASN A 437 -5.64 -38.68 -35.38
C ASN A 437 -4.33 -39.35 -35.86
N LYS A 438 -3.17 -38.72 -35.63
CA LYS A 438 -1.85 -39.30 -35.92
C LYS A 438 -1.35 -40.22 -34.79
N ILE A 439 -2.00 -40.17 -33.62
CA ILE A 439 -1.70 -41.08 -32.51
C ILE A 439 -2.37 -42.41 -32.81
N SER A 440 -1.56 -43.46 -32.95
CA SER A 440 -2.00 -44.78 -33.38
C SER A 440 -2.74 -45.55 -32.27
N LYS A 441 -2.37 -45.32 -31.01
CA LYS A 441 -3.03 -45.90 -29.84
C LYS A 441 -3.13 -44.90 -28.69
N ILE A 442 -4.26 -44.91 -27.99
CA ILE A 442 -4.48 -44.17 -26.75
C ILE A 442 -4.89 -45.18 -25.68
N ASN A 443 -4.13 -45.23 -24.57
CA ASN A 443 -4.33 -46.16 -23.45
C ASN A 443 -4.47 -47.63 -23.91
N GLY A 444 -3.62 -48.05 -24.85
CA GLY A 444 -3.61 -49.41 -25.41
C GLY A 444 -4.72 -49.72 -26.41
N LYS A 445 -5.67 -48.80 -26.64
CA LYS A 445 -6.73 -48.95 -27.64
C LYS A 445 -6.33 -48.25 -28.92
N LYS A 446 -6.66 -48.83 -30.09
CA LYS A 446 -6.52 -48.13 -31.37
C LYS A 446 -7.41 -46.89 -31.35
N ASN A 447 -6.82 -45.75 -31.70
CA ASN A 447 -7.50 -44.46 -31.76
C ASN A 447 -8.43 -44.38 -32.98
#